data_AF-A0A830CH53-F1
#
_entry.id   AF-A0A830CH53-F1
#
_cell.length_a   1.000
_cell.length_b   1.000
_cell.length_c   1.000
_cell.angle_alpha   90.00
_cell.angle_beta   90.00
_cell.angle_gamma   90.00
#
_symmetry.space_group_name_H-M   'P 1'
#
loop_
_entity.id
_entity.type
_entity.pdbx_description
1 polymer ?
#
loop_
_entity_poly.entity_id
_entity_poly.type
_entity_poly.pdbx_seq_one_letter_code
_entity_poly.pdbx_strand_id
1 'polypeptide(L)'
;MDNEVQKTEQPSDSIARKQKTVPFFRLFAAADKTDYILMFIGSIGACLQGTALPVFFVLFGRMINSLGSLSSDPRRFSSEVSQYALYLVYLGLVVWLSAWTGVACWTQTGERQTARLRLKYLDSLTLVTLAIVPLIAVAGGTYTIIMSTLSKRGEDAYAEAGKLAEEVISQVRTVYSFVGEDKAIETYSMSLKNALKLAKKTGIAKGIGIGFTYGLLFCAWALLLWSQMGLVSQEPALFATTIADNILFGKEGADMDQITEAAKASNAHSFIRGLPDGYQTQVGEGGTQLSGGQKQRIAIARAILRDPKILLLDEATSALDSESEFIVQQALDSVMSHRTTIIVAHRLSTIRDVDSIIVLKNGRVVQTGTHIELMSNKSGEYASLVSLQVTGHKTISNSGNITKSGTQENFQQQLKTNARGDEGEISNLNVSRENTVISSPVWELIKLNAPEWPYALFGSLGAVLAGMEAPFFALAITHVLTVFYSRDDSRIEREIGWFDKDENSTGTLSAKLATDATLVRSAIADRISTLVQNIALAVTAFVIAFVLSWRIAVVVVATFPLLIGANIAEQLFLKGFGGDYVTAYHQATEIAREANLQYPPPSPLSAPKTA
;
A
#
# COMPACT_ATOMS: atom_id res chain seq x y z
N MET A 1 -59.46 5.97 7.70
CA MET A 1 -59.85 4.94 6.71
C MET A 1 -58.55 4.33 6.21
N ASP A 2 -57.87 3.48 6.97
CA ASP A 2 -58.37 2.29 7.69
C ASP A 2 -59.01 1.30 6.71
N ASN A 3 -58.20 0.33 6.26
CA ASN A 3 -58.37 -1.10 6.53
C ASN A 3 -57.08 -1.79 6.05
N GLU A 4 -56.27 -2.45 6.90
CA GLU A 4 -56.53 -3.65 7.73
C GLU A 4 -56.32 -4.95 6.91
N VAL A 5 -55.74 -5.98 7.57
CA VAL A 5 -55.53 -7.36 7.06
C VAL A 5 -54.37 -7.47 6.03
N GLN A 6 -53.44 -8.43 6.04
CA GLN A 6 -53.35 -9.74 6.72
C GLN A 6 -51.90 -10.06 7.15
N LYS A 7 -51.74 -10.90 8.17
CA LYS A 7 -50.46 -11.54 8.53
C LYS A 7 -50.33 -12.83 7.71
N THR A 8 -49.31 -12.93 6.86
CA THR A 8 -49.00 -14.14 6.07
C THR A 8 -47.48 -14.35 6.07
N GLU A 9 -47.03 -15.61 6.13
CA GLU A 9 -45.64 -15.96 6.46
C GLU A 9 -44.69 -15.95 5.25
N GLN A 10 -43.53 -15.30 5.39
CA GLN A 10 -42.25 -15.51 4.65
C GLN A 10 -42.25 -15.29 3.11
N PRO A 11 -41.09 -15.11 2.43
CA PRO A 11 -39.71 -15.27 2.91
C PRO A 11 -38.81 -14.01 2.79
N SER A 12 -37.62 -14.11 3.39
CA SER A 12 -36.49 -13.21 3.18
C SER A 12 -35.76 -13.52 1.87
N ASP A 13 -35.36 -12.51 1.08
CA ASP A 13 -34.04 -12.55 0.45
C ASP A 13 -33.51 -11.19 -0.04
N SER A 14 -32.19 -11.14 -0.21
CA SER A 14 -31.39 -9.94 -0.55
C SER A 14 -30.67 -10.11 -1.90
N ILE A 15 -30.45 -9.02 -2.65
CA ILE A 15 -29.45 -9.05 -3.75
C ILE A 15 -28.62 -7.75 -3.79
N ALA A 16 -27.48 -7.79 -3.09
CA ALA A 16 -26.31 -6.97 -3.42
C ALA A 16 -25.43 -7.70 -4.45
N ARG A 17 -24.76 -6.98 -5.36
CA ARG A 17 -23.84 -7.60 -6.34
C ARG A 17 -22.56 -8.09 -5.66
N LYS A 18 -22.59 -9.35 -5.22
CA LYS A 18 -21.45 -10.12 -4.68
C LYS A 18 -20.20 -9.96 -5.56
N GLN A 19 -19.05 -9.71 -4.90
CA GLN A 19 -17.77 -10.18 -5.41
C GLN A 19 -17.91 -11.64 -5.83
N LYS A 20 -17.42 -12.04 -7.01
CA LYS A 20 -17.42 -13.45 -7.42
C LYS A 20 -16.47 -14.23 -6.52
N THR A 21 -16.98 -14.68 -5.38
CA THR A 21 -16.28 -15.61 -4.50
C THR A 21 -15.99 -16.88 -5.29
N VAL A 22 -14.73 -17.27 -5.34
CA VAL A 22 -14.35 -18.57 -5.89
C VAL A 22 -15.04 -19.62 -5.00
N PRO A 23 -15.85 -20.54 -5.55
CA PRO A 23 -16.53 -21.54 -4.73
C PRO A 23 -15.48 -22.35 -3.97
N PHE A 24 -15.73 -22.62 -2.69
CA PHE A 24 -14.73 -23.17 -1.75
C PHE A 24 -13.95 -24.36 -2.31
N PHE A 25 -14.62 -25.29 -3.00
CA PHE A 25 -14.01 -26.46 -3.64
C PHE A 25 -13.00 -26.13 -4.77
N ARG A 26 -13.11 -24.97 -5.43
CA ARG A 26 -12.13 -24.50 -6.43
C ARG A 26 -10.85 -23.94 -5.80
N LEU A 27 -10.83 -23.65 -4.49
CA LEU A 27 -9.57 -23.36 -3.80
C LEU A 27 -8.62 -24.57 -3.86
N PHE A 28 -9.20 -25.77 -3.77
CA PHE A 28 -8.52 -27.06 -3.89
C PHE A 28 -8.38 -27.55 -5.35
N ALA A 29 -8.57 -26.68 -6.36
CA ALA A 29 -8.43 -27.07 -7.77
C ALA A 29 -6.99 -27.49 -8.16
N ALA A 30 -6.00 -27.18 -7.31
CA ALA A 30 -4.60 -27.60 -7.47
C ALA A 30 -4.23 -28.85 -6.63
N ALA A 31 -5.20 -29.45 -5.91
CA ALA A 31 -4.99 -30.57 -5.01
C ALA A 31 -4.93 -31.93 -5.75
N ASP A 32 -3.98 -32.78 -5.38
CA ASP A 32 -3.84 -34.15 -5.87
C ASP A 32 -4.34 -35.22 -4.89
N LYS A 33 -4.30 -36.51 -5.28
CA LYS A 33 -4.78 -37.63 -4.45
C LYS A 33 -4.08 -37.75 -3.10
N THR A 34 -2.80 -37.36 -3.01
CA THR A 34 -2.01 -37.33 -1.78
C THR A 34 -2.51 -36.21 -0.86
N ASP A 35 -2.79 -35.04 -1.44
CA ASP A 35 -3.34 -33.88 -0.73
C ASP A 35 -4.70 -34.23 -0.10
N TYR A 36 -5.56 -34.99 -0.78
CA TYR A 36 -6.83 -35.47 -0.20
C TYR A 36 -6.63 -36.44 0.98
N ILE A 37 -5.64 -37.34 0.92
CA ILE A 37 -5.32 -38.27 2.02
C ILE A 37 -4.74 -37.49 3.22
N LEU A 38 -3.86 -36.52 2.98
CA LEU A 38 -3.30 -35.63 3.99
C LEU A 38 -4.40 -34.81 4.69
N MET A 39 -5.32 -34.18 3.94
CA MET A 39 -6.44 -33.44 4.53
C MET A 39 -7.35 -34.34 5.38
N PHE A 40 -7.59 -35.60 4.98
CA PHE A 40 -8.38 -36.55 5.78
C PHE A 40 -7.70 -36.90 7.10
N ILE A 41 -6.41 -37.25 7.09
CA ILE A 41 -5.63 -37.57 8.29
C ILE A 41 -5.51 -36.34 9.21
N GLY A 42 -5.24 -35.16 8.63
CA GLY A 42 -5.17 -33.90 9.38
C GLY A 42 -6.50 -33.53 10.04
N SER A 43 -7.64 -33.83 9.40
CA SER A 43 -8.97 -33.62 9.97
C SER A 43 -9.23 -34.51 11.19
N ILE A 44 -8.82 -35.78 11.15
CA ILE A 44 -8.94 -36.71 12.30
C ILE A 44 -8.10 -36.19 13.48
N GLY A 45 -6.87 -35.73 13.24
CA GLY A 45 -6.02 -35.14 14.27
C GLY A 45 -6.65 -33.92 14.95
N ALA A 46 -7.26 -33.03 14.16
CA ALA A 46 -7.96 -31.85 14.66
C ALA A 46 -9.21 -32.21 15.50
N CYS A 47 -9.99 -33.22 15.10
CA CYS A 47 -11.14 -33.68 15.87
C CYS A 47 -10.74 -34.28 17.24
N LEU A 48 -9.65 -35.06 17.28
CA LEU A 48 -9.11 -35.61 18.53
C LEU A 48 -8.61 -34.49 19.47
N GLN A 49 -7.89 -33.50 18.93
CA GLN A 49 -7.43 -32.34 19.69
C GLN A 49 -8.62 -31.53 20.28
N GLY A 50 -9.67 -31.29 19.49
CA GLY A 50 -10.87 -30.59 19.96
C GLY A 50 -11.64 -31.32 21.06
N THR A 51 -11.58 -32.66 21.09
CA THR A 51 -12.25 -33.49 22.10
C THR A 51 -11.55 -33.48 23.46
N ALA A 52 -10.27 -33.07 23.52
CA ALA A 52 -9.48 -33.16 24.74
C ALA A 52 -9.90 -32.19 25.85
N LEU A 53 -10.41 -31.00 25.52
CA LEU A 53 -10.84 -30.02 26.52
C LEU A 53 -12.08 -30.49 27.33
N PRO A 54 -13.14 -31.05 26.72
CA PRO A 54 -14.20 -31.76 27.46
C PRO A 54 -13.68 -32.87 28.38
N VAL A 55 -12.75 -33.70 27.90
CA VAL A 55 -12.17 -34.80 28.70
C VAL A 55 -11.38 -34.27 29.90
N PHE A 56 -10.62 -33.18 29.72
CA PHE A 56 -9.92 -32.48 30.80
C PHE A 56 -10.90 -32.05 31.91
N PHE A 57 -12.01 -31.39 31.56
CA PHE A 57 -12.99 -30.95 32.56
C PHE A 57 -13.65 -32.12 33.33
N VAL A 58 -13.91 -33.25 32.66
CA VAL A 58 -14.45 -34.46 33.33
C VAL A 58 -13.45 -35.05 34.32
N LEU A 59 -12.17 -35.14 33.95
CA LEU A 59 -11.11 -35.63 34.85
C LEU A 59 -10.88 -34.67 36.02
N PHE A 60 -10.82 -33.36 35.76
CA PHE A 60 -10.62 -32.31 36.75
C PHE A 60 -11.80 -32.24 37.75
N GLY A 61 -13.05 -32.37 37.28
CA GLY A 61 -14.23 -32.43 38.14
C GLY A 61 -14.23 -33.65 39.07
N ARG A 62 -13.78 -34.82 38.61
CA ARG A 62 -13.61 -36.02 39.45
C ARG A 62 -12.53 -35.81 40.53
N MET A 63 -11.42 -35.17 40.18
CA MET A 63 -10.38 -34.80 41.13
C MET A 63 -10.89 -33.84 42.22
N ILE A 64 -11.71 -32.85 41.87
CA ILE A 64 -12.36 -31.95 42.85
C ILE A 64 -13.33 -32.71 43.77
N ASN A 65 -14.08 -33.67 43.26
CA ASN A 65 -14.96 -34.49 44.10
C ASN A 65 -14.18 -35.38 45.09
N SER A 66 -12.99 -35.86 44.72
CA SER A 66 -12.10 -36.58 45.64
C SER A 66 -11.49 -35.68 46.73
N LEU A 67 -11.19 -34.42 46.41
CA LEU A 67 -10.76 -33.39 47.38
C LEU A 67 -11.79 -33.17 48.50
N GLY A 68 -13.08 -33.08 48.15
CA GLY A 68 -14.15 -32.91 49.15
C GLY A 68 -14.40 -34.17 49.98
N SER A 69 -14.55 -35.32 49.32
CA SER A 69 -15.02 -36.56 49.96
C SER A 69 -13.95 -37.34 50.73
N LEU A 70 -12.65 -37.20 50.39
CA LEU A 70 -11.55 -37.89 51.07
C LEU A 70 -10.70 -36.96 51.96
N SER A 71 -11.18 -35.74 52.26
CA SER A 71 -10.48 -34.76 53.11
C SER A 71 -10.09 -35.28 54.51
N SER A 72 -10.73 -36.35 55.00
CA SER A 72 -10.45 -37.01 56.28
C SER A 72 -9.47 -38.20 56.22
N ASP A 73 -9.09 -38.70 55.04
CA ASP A 73 -8.08 -39.78 54.88
C ASP A 73 -6.96 -39.34 53.92
N PRO A 74 -5.86 -38.77 54.46
CA PRO A 74 -4.74 -38.27 53.66
C PRO A 74 -4.06 -39.31 52.76
N ARG A 75 -4.11 -40.61 53.11
CA ARG A 75 -3.40 -41.66 52.36
C ARG A 75 -4.16 -42.01 51.08
N ARG A 76 -5.47 -42.25 51.19
CA ARG A 76 -6.31 -42.52 50.01
C ARG A 76 -6.44 -41.28 49.13
N PHE A 77 -6.56 -40.10 49.72
CA PHE A 77 -6.54 -38.82 49.01
C PHE A 77 -5.30 -38.67 48.11
N SER A 78 -4.10 -38.93 48.63
CA SER A 78 -2.85 -38.85 47.84
C SER A 78 -2.82 -39.85 46.67
N SER A 79 -3.45 -41.02 46.81
CA SER A 79 -3.49 -42.04 45.76
C SER A 79 -4.41 -41.63 44.60
N GLU A 80 -5.61 -41.16 44.90
CA GLU A 80 -6.58 -40.66 43.91
C GLU A 80 -5.99 -39.47 43.12
N VAL A 81 -5.43 -38.47 43.83
CA VAL A 81 -4.81 -37.30 43.18
C VAL A 81 -3.67 -37.71 42.27
N SER A 82 -2.82 -38.68 42.67
CA SER A 82 -1.75 -39.17 41.80
C SER A 82 -2.27 -39.93 40.57
N GLN A 83 -3.40 -40.63 40.68
CA GLN A 83 -4.02 -41.33 39.56
C GLN A 83 -4.63 -40.35 38.54
N TYR A 84 -5.34 -39.31 39.00
CA TYR A 84 -5.86 -38.27 38.11
C TYR A 84 -4.73 -37.45 37.46
N ALA A 85 -3.64 -37.17 38.18
CA ALA A 85 -2.46 -36.54 37.60
C ALA A 85 -1.85 -37.38 36.46
N LEU A 86 -1.79 -38.71 36.61
CA LEU A 86 -1.32 -39.61 35.56
C LEU A 86 -2.26 -39.60 34.33
N TYR A 87 -3.58 -39.56 34.52
CA TYR A 87 -4.53 -39.41 33.41
C TYR A 87 -4.39 -38.09 32.66
N LEU A 88 -4.06 -36.99 33.35
CA LEU A 88 -3.76 -35.70 32.70
C LEU A 88 -2.48 -35.77 31.85
N VAL A 89 -1.46 -36.53 32.28
CA VAL A 89 -0.24 -36.77 31.49
C VAL A 89 -0.55 -37.58 30.21
N TYR A 90 -1.35 -38.65 30.32
CA TYR A 90 -1.75 -39.42 29.13
C TYR A 90 -2.60 -38.59 28.15
N LEU A 91 -3.52 -37.77 28.66
CA LEU A 91 -4.29 -36.83 27.83
C LEU A 91 -3.37 -35.84 27.09
N GLY A 92 -2.35 -35.31 27.79
CA GLY A 92 -1.34 -34.43 27.19
C GLY A 92 -0.55 -35.08 26.05
N LEU A 93 -0.14 -36.34 26.19
CA LEU A 93 0.55 -37.09 25.14
C LEU A 93 -0.33 -37.33 23.91
N VAL A 94 -1.62 -37.66 24.12
CA VAL A 94 -2.59 -37.83 23.01
C VAL A 94 -2.81 -36.51 22.28
N VAL A 95 -3.00 -35.40 23.01
CA VAL A 95 -3.16 -34.05 22.43
C VAL A 95 -1.94 -33.64 21.62
N TRP A 96 -0.73 -33.87 22.14
CA TRP A 96 0.51 -33.52 21.45
C TRP A 96 0.63 -34.24 20.10
N LEU A 97 0.38 -35.56 20.08
CA LEU A 97 0.48 -36.37 18.86
C LEU A 97 -0.64 -36.06 17.86
N SER A 98 -1.87 -35.82 18.32
CA SER A 98 -2.99 -35.44 17.45
C SER A 98 -2.84 -34.04 16.85
N ALA A 99 -2.37 -33.07 17.66
CA ALA A 99 -2.14 -31.70 17.22
C ALA A 99 -1.01 -31.61 16.20
N TRP A 100 0.12 -32.30 16.44
CA TRP A 100 1.21 -32.37 15.47
C TRP A 100 0.75 -32.95 14.13
N THR A 101 0.03 -34.08 14.18
CA THR A 101 -0.51 -34.73 12.96
C THR A 101 -1.49 -33.83 12.21
N GLY A 102 -2.37 -33.15 12.94
CA GLY A 102 -3.33 -32.20 12.39
C GLY A 102 -2.66 -31.06 11.63
N VAL A 103 -1.79 -30.30 12.32
CA VAL A 103 -1.11 -29.13 11.75
C VAL A 103 -0.17 -29.54 10.61
N ALA A 104 0.64 -30.58 10.78
CA ALA A 104 1.62 -31.00 9.76
C ALA A 104 0.93 -31.39 8.44
N CYS A 105 -0.15 -32.17 8.48
CA CYS A 105 -0.82 -32.63 7.26
C CYS A 105 -1.54 -31.48 6.52
N TRP A 106 -2.15 -30.54 7.26
CA TRP A 106 -2.81 -29.37 6.67
C TRP A 106 -1.80 -28.38 6.07
N THR A 107 -0.72 -28.03 6.78
CA THR A 107 0.30 -27.12 6.28
C THR A 107 1.03 -27.69 5.06
N GLN A 108 1.40 -28.97 5.08
CA GLN A 108 2.06 -29.63 3.95
C GLN A 108 1.19 -29.59 2.67
N THR A 109 -0.13 -29.72 2.83
CA THR A 109 -1.09 -29.63 1.72
C THR A 109 -1.19 -28.20 1.17
N GLY A 110 -1.20 -27.19 2.05
CA GLY A 110 -1.23 -25.78 1.67
C GLY A 110 -0.01 -25.34 0.87
N GLU A 111 1.20 -25.74 1.30
CA GLU A 111 2.45 -25.41 0.60
C GLU A 111 2.52 -26.06 -0.79
N ARG A 112 2.16 -27.35 -0.91
CA ARG A 112 2.12 -28.08 -2.20
C ARG A 112 1.21 -27.40 -3.23
N GLN A 113 0.04 -26.91 -2.81
CA GLN A 113 -0.88 -26.19 -3.70
C GLN A 113 -0.37 -24.77 -4.02
N THR A 114 0.20 -24.07 -3.03
CA THR A 114 0.72 -22.71 -3.19
C THR A 114 1.90 -22.65 -4.16
N ALA A 115 2.84 -23.60 -4.09
CA ALA A 115 3.96 -23.69 -5.03
C ALA A 115 3.49 -23.87 -6.48
N ARG A 116 2.51 -24.78 -6.71
CA ARG A 116 1.90 -25.00 -8.04
C ARG A 116 1.17 -23.78 -8.60
N LEU A 117 0.61 -22.94 -7.74
CA LEU A 117 -0.01 -21.68 -8.15
C LEU A 117 1.05 -20.63 -8.50
N ARG A 118 2.10 -20.46 -7.68
CA ARG A 118 3.14 -19.44 -7.90
C ARG A 118 3.97 -19.66 -9.16
N LEU A 119 4.20 -20.91 -9.57
CA LEU A 119 4.86 -21.23 -10.85
C LEU A 119 4.07 -20.74 -12.09
N LYS A 120 2.78 -20.41 -11.95
CA LYS A 120 1.97 -19.80 -13.03
C LYS A 120 1.97 -18.26 -13.03
N TYR A 121 2.72 -17.62 -12.12
CA TYR A 121 2.67 -16.17 -11.87
C TYR A 121 4.01 -15.42 -12.08
N LEU A 122 5.12 -16.12 -12.32
CA LEU A 122 6.47 -15.55 -12.11
C LEU A 122 7.06 -14.72 -13.29
N ASP A 123 6.45 -14.76 -14.48
CA ASP A 123 7.06 -14.34 -15.76
C ASP A 123 7.20 -12.81 -16.03
N SER A 124 7.34 -11.88 -15.04
CA SER A 124 7.08 -10.43 -15.37
C SER A 124 7.73 -9.21 -14.65
N LEU A 125 8.33 -9.23 -13.43
CA LEU A 125 8.29 -7.98 -12.60
C LEU A 125 9.50 -7.51 -11.73
N THR A 126 10.63 -8.20 -11.62
CA THR A 126 11.38 -8.17 -10.33
C THR A 126 12.56 -7.20 -10.10
N LEU A 127 13.23 -6.58 -11.09
CA LEU A 127 14.60 -6.05 -10.87
C LEU A 127 14.69 -4.65 -10.18
N VAL A 128 13.91 -3.66 -10.60
CA VAL A 128 14.03 -2.25 -10.10
C VAL A 128 13.55 -2.11 -8.65
N THR A 129 12.64 -2.96 -8.18
CA THR A 129 12.12 -2.90 -6.81
C THR A 129 13.17 -3.25 -5.75
N LEU A 130 14.15 -4.09 -6.09
CA LEU A 130 15.13 -4.61 -5.13
C LEU A 130 16.14 -3.55 -4.67
N ALA A 131 16.55 -2.64 -5.57
CA ALA A 131 17.57 -1.64 -5.31
C ALA A 131 17.17 -0.57 -4.28
N ILE A 132 15.87 -0.39 -4.04
CA ILE A 132 15.33 0.75 -3.27
C ILE A 132 15.01 0.35 -1.82
N VAL A 133 14.81 -0.95 -1.56
CA VAL A 133 14.56 -1.50 -0.21
C VAL A 133 15.70 -1.20 0.79
N PRO A 134 17.00 -1.31 0.44
CA PRO A 134 18.09 -0.98 1.36
C PRO A 134 18.10 0.50 1.79
N LEU A 135 17.75 1.41 0.88
CA LEU A 135 17.72 2.85 1.15
C LEU A 135 16.62 3.21 2.16
N ILE A 136 15.42 2.62 1.99
CA ILE A 136 14.31 2.76 2.93
C ILE A 136 14.65 2.13 4.29
N ALA A 137 15.35 0.98 4.31
CA ALA A 137 15.77 0.33 5.54
C ALA A 137 16.79 1.17 6.36
N VAL A 138 17.79 1.79 5.70
CA VAL A 138 18.75 2.69 6.37
C VAL A 138 18.06 3.95 6.91
N ALA A 139 17.12 4.53 6.14
CA ALA A 139 16.30 5.65 6.57
C ALA A 139 15.45 5.32 7.81
N GLY A 140 14.75 4.17 7.79
CA GLY A 140 13.94 3.71 8.93
C GLY A 140 14.77 3.35 10.16
N GLY A 141 15.94 2.74 9.98
CA GLY A 141 16.85 2.38 11.06
C GLY A 141 17.45 3.59 11.78
N THR A 142 17.97 4.57 11.03
CA THR A 142 18.51 5.82 11.60
C THR A 142 17.45 6.63 12.33
N TYR A 143 16.24 6.73 11.76
CA TYR A 143 15.07 7.32 12.43
C TYR A 143 14.76 6.63 13.77
N THR A 144 14.71 5.30 13.79
CA THR A 144 14.37 4.51 14.98
C THR A 144 15.36 4.76 16.14
N ILE A 145 16.66 4.81 15.83
CA ILE A 145 17.73 5.08 16.83
C ILE A 145 17.64 6.50 17.40
N ILE A 146 17.37 7.50 16.56
CA ILE A 146 17.19 8.89 16.99
C ILE A 146 15.95 9.01 17.89
N MET A 147 14.85 8.37 17.49
CA MET A 147 13.60 8.35 18.26
C MET A 147 13.76 7.69 19.63
N SER A 148 14.36 6.49 19.70
CA SER A 148 14.58 5.80 20.98
C SER A 148 15.48 6.61 21.94
N THR A 149 16.48 7.30 21.40
CA THR A 149 17.40 8.15 22.18
C THR A 149 16.70 9.40 22.74
N LEU A 150 15.82 10.02 21.94
CA LEU A 150 15.05 11.20 22.36
C LEU A 150 13.94 10.85 23.36
N SER A 151 13.22 9.75 23.14
CA SER A 151 12.20 9.26 24.09
C SER A 151 12.81 8.96 25.46
N LYS A 152 13.91 8.18 25.51
CA LYS A 152 14.56 7.82 26.78
C LYS A 152 14.98 9.04 27.59
N ARG A 153 15.62 10.04 26.95
CA ARG A 153 15.99 11.29 27.63
C ARG A 153 14.77 12.08 28.12
N GLY A 154 13.63 11.97 27.44
CA GLY A 154 12.37 12.55 27.89
C GLY A 154 11.83 11.85 29.13
N GLU A 155 11.84 10.52 29.14
CA GLU A 155 11.47 9.69 30.30
C GLU A 155 12.36 9.97 31.52
N ASP A 156 13.68 10.07 31.32
CA ASP A 156 14.63 10.43 32.38
C ASP A 156 14.28 11.78 33.03
N ALA A 157 13.94 12.80 32.22
CA ALA A 157 13.55 14.13 32.70
C ALA A 157 12.18 14.16 33.40
N TYR A 158 11.23 13.33 32.95
CA TYR A 158 9.95 13.14 33.67
C TYR A 158 10.14 12.40 35.01
N ALA A 159 11.06 11.42 35.07
CA ALA A 159 11.40 10.72 36.31
C ALA A 159 12.08 11.65 37.33
N GLU A 160 12.90 12.61 36.88
CA GLU A 160 13.49 13.65 37.74
C GLU A 160 12.41 14.59 38.32
N ALA A 161 11.46 15.05 37.50
CA ALA A 161 10.31 15.83 37.97
C ALA A 161 9.41 15.03 38.94
N GLY A 162 9.19 13.74 38.66
CA GLY A 162 8.40 12.84 39.50
C GLY A 162 8.99 12.63 40.89
N LYS A 163 10.32 12.42 40.98
CA LYS A 163 11.04 12.30 42.28
C LYS A 163 10.88 13.55 43.14
N LEU A 164 11.01 14.75 42.54
CA LEU A 164 10.81 16.02 43.23
C LEU A 164 9.37 16.15 43.77
N ALA A 165 8.36 15.74 42.99
CA ALA A 165 6.98 15.74 43.45
C ALA A 165 6.75 14.72 44.58
N GLU A 166 7.31 13.51 44.47
CA GLU A 166 7.21 12.47 45.50
C GLU A 166 7.83 12.92 46.83
N GLU A 167 9.02 13.53 46.80
CA GLU A 167 9.70 14.09 47.98
C GLU A 167 8.86 15.17 48.67
N VAL A 168 8.34 16.13 47.89
CA VAL A 168 7.47 17.22 48.37
C VAL A 168 6.17 16.69 48.97
N ILE A 169 5.53 15.70 48.35
CA ILE A 169 4.27 15.12 48.83
C ILE A 169 4.51 14.24 50.08
N SER A 170 5.59 13.45 50.09
CA SER A 170 5.99 12.64 51.25
C SER A 170 6.29 13.51 52.47
N GLN A 171 6.90 14.68 52.27
CA GLN A 171 7.22 15.67 53.30
C GLN A 171 6.21 16.82 53.38
N VAL A 172 4.97 16.65 52.92
CA VAL A 172 3.97 17.73 52.81
C VAL A 172 3.75 18.51 54.12
N ARG A 173 3.81 17.83 55.27
CA ARG A 173 3.69 18.48 56.59
C ARG A 173 4.83 19.45 56.87
N THR A 174 6.04 19.09 56.46
CA THR A 174 7.25 19.93 56.58
C THR A 174 7.12 21.14 55.65
N VAL A 175 6.78 20.91 54.38
CA VAL A 175 6.56 21.98 53.37
C VAL A 175 5.51 22.98 53.86
N TYR A 176 4.38 22.50 54.39
CA TYR A 176 3.33 23.35 54.97
C TYR A 176 3.80 24.13 56.20
N SER A 177 4.50 23.48 57.13
CA SER A 177 4.99 24.12 58.37
C SER A 177 6.00 25.25 58.16
N PHE A 178 6.71 25.24 57.03
CA PHE A 178 7.68 26.27 56.65
C PHE A 178 7.19 27.20 55.53
N VAL A 179 5.92 27.08 55.11
CA VAL A 179 5.32 27.86 54.00
C VAL A 179 6.14 27.75 52.70
N GLY A 180 6.62 26.54 52.41
CA GLY A 180 7.52 26.24 51.29
C GLY A 180 6.84 25.92 49.95
N GLU A 181 5.52 26.08 49.87
CA GLU A 181 4.67 25.59 48.78
C GLU A 181 5.05 26.19 47.42
N ASP A 182 5.18 27.51 47.33
CA ASP A 182 5.59 28.22 46.11
C ASP A 182 6.97 27.76 45.60
N LYS A 183 7.91 27.49 46.51
CA LYS A 183 9.26 27.05 46.16
C LYS A 183 9.29 25.61 45.64
N ALA A 184 8.43 24.75 46.18
CA ALA A 184 8.24 23.40 45.66
C ALA A 184 7.61 23.42 44.25
N ILE A 185 6.57 24.24 44.05
CA ILE A 185 5.89 24.42 42.75
C ILE A 185 6.85 24.99 41.70
N GLU A 186 7.67 25.99 42.05
CA GLU A 186 8.67 26.57 41.13
C GLU A 186 9.71 25.52 40.69
N THR A 187 10.26 24.76 41.64
CA THR A 187 11.26 23.72 41.37
C THR A 187 10.69 22.61 40.47
N TYR A 188 9.46 22.15 40.76
CA TYR A 188 8.75 21.18 39.93
C TYR A 188 8.47 21.73 38.51
N SER A 189 8.00 22.97 38.40
CA SER A 189 7.75 23.66 37.13
C SER A 189 9.02 23.80 36.27
N MET A 190 10.17 24.05 36.90
CA MET A 190 11.46 24.14 36.20
C MET A 190 11.90 22.79 35.63
N SER A 191 11.77 21.71 36.41
CA SER A 191 12.05 20.35 35.94
C SER A 191 11.10 19.92 34.80
N LEU A 192 9.80 20.17 34.96
CA LEU A 192 8.78 19.88 33.94
C LEU A 192 9.02 20.64 32.62
N LYS A 193 9.52 21.87 32.66
CA LYS A 193 9.90 22.64 31.46
C LYS A 193 11.04 21.97 30.67
N ASN A 194 11.98 21.31 31.33
CA ASN A 194 13.05 20.56 30.66
C ASN A 194 12.48 19.34 29.92
N ALA A 195 11.64 18.55 30.58
CA ALA A 195 10.93 17.41 29.95
C ALA A 195 10.09 17.86 28.74
N LEU A 196 9.34 18.96 28.87
CA LEU A 196 8.52 19.54 27.79
C LEU A 196 9.39 20.01 26.59
N LYS A 197 10.57 20.59 26.85
CA LYS A 197 11.53 20.99 25.81
C LYS A 197 12.10 19.77 25.04
N LEU A 198 12.28 18.64 25.71
CA LEU A 198 12.65 17.38 25.05
C LEU A 198 11.49 16.80 24.24
N ALA A 199 10.28 16.76 24.81
CA ALA A 199 9.07 16.30 24.11
C ALA A 199 8.82 17.07 22.80
N LYS A 200 9.02 18.41 22.80
CA LYS A 200 8.96 19.24 21.58
C LYS A 200 9.99 18.82 20.52
N LYS A 201 11.23 18.47 20.91
CA LYS A 201 12.24 17.93 19.98
C LYS A 201 11.85 16.56 19.43
N THR A 202 11.30 15.69 20.27
CA THR A 202 10.79 14.37 19.85
C THR A 202 9.66 14.49 18.84
N GLY A 203 8.74 15.44 19.02
CA GLY A 203 7.66 15.72 18.06
C GLY A 203 8.18 16.14 16.68
N ILE A 204 9.17 17.05 16.64
CA ILE A 204 9.79 17.50 15.39
C ILE A 204 10.55 16.35 14.70
N ALA A 205 11.34 15.57 15.46
CA ALA A 205 12.07 14.42 14.94
C ALA A 205 11.13 13.35 14.35
N LYS A 206 9.98 13.11 15.00
CA LYS A 206 8.94 12.20 14.51
C LYS A 206 8.35 12.66 13.17
N GLY A 207 8.05 13.96 13.03
CA GLY A 207 7.54 14.53 11.77
C GLY A 207 8.54 14.37 10.61
N ILE A 208 9.81 14.74 10.85
CA ILE A 208 10.87 14.63 9.83
C ILE A 208 11.09 13.18 9.40
N GLY A 209 11.18 12.24 10.36
CA GLY A 209 11.41 10.82 10.06
C GLY A 209 10.30 10.20 9.21
N ILE A 210 9.03 10.42 9.60
CA ILE A 210 7.87 9.92 8.86
C ILE A 210 7.85 10.51 7.45
N GLY A 211 8.00 11.83 7.31
CA GLY A 211 8.02 12.50 6.00
C GLY A 211 9.17 12.02 5.09
N PHE A 212 10.36 11.77 5.65
CA PHE A 212 11.50 11.25 4.89
C PHE A 212 11.25 9.81 4.39
N THR A 213 10.65 8.94 5.21
CA THR A 213 10.34 7.56 4.79
C THR A 213 9.28 7.49 3.69
N TYR A 214 8.23 8.31 3.76
CA TYR A 214 7.22 8.38 2.69
C TYR A 214 7.75 9.09 1.43
N GLY A 215 8.56 10.14 1.58
CA GLY A 215 9.23 10.79 0.44
C GLY A 215 10.09 9.83 -0.37
N LEU A 216 10.91 9.01 0.29
CA LEU A 216 11.69 7.95 -0.37
C LEU A 216 10.81 6.93 -1.09
N LEU A 217 9.66 6.55 -0.53
CA LEU A 217 8.71 5.64 -1.19
C LEU A 217 8.11 6.24 -2.47
N PHE A 218 7.74 7.53 -2.46
CA PHE A 218 7.24 8.19 -3.67
C PHE A 218 8.33 8.38 -4.73
N CYS A 219 9.56 8.73 -4.34
CA CYS A 219 10.71 8.71 -5.25
C CYS A 219 10.95 7.30 -5.83
N ALA A 220 10.75 6.25 -5.03
CA ALA A 220 10.88 4.86 -5.48
C ALA A 220 9.86 4.52 -6.58
N TRP A 221 8.59 4.88 -6.38
CA TRP A 221 7.53 4.66 -7.37
C TRP A 221 7.70 5.53 -8.61
N ALA A 222 8.21 6.76 -8.48
CA ALA A 222 8.55 7.60 -9.63
C ALA A 222 9.69 6.99 -10.47
N LEU A 223 10.75 6.49 -9.83
CA LEU A 223 11.84 5.76 -10.51
C LEU A 223 11.35 4.48 -11.18
N LEU A 224 10.47 3.73 -10.52
CA LEU A 224 9.88 2.52 -11.07
C LEU A 224 9.01 2.81 -12.29
N LEU A 225 8.19 3.86 -12.26
CA LEU A 225 7.39 4.31 -13.40
C LEU A 225 8.30 4.79 -14.55
N TRP A 226 9.32 5.60 -14.26
CA TRP A 226 10.30 6.06 -15.24
C TRP A 226 11.09 4.90 -15.86
N SER A 227 11.36 3.82 -15.11
CA SER A 227 12.04 2.64 -15.65
C SER A 227 11.28 2.00 -16.81
N GLN A 228 9.94 1.98 -16.76
CA GLN A 228 9.06 1.38 -17.76
C GLN A 228 8.84 2.26 -19.01
N MET A 229 9.35 3.51 -19.00
CA MET A 229 9.23 4.47 -20.09
C MET A 229 10.50 4.50 -20.95
N GLY A 230 10.34 4.67 -22.26
CA GLY A 230 11.43 4.99 -23.19
C GLY A 230 11.11 6.27 -23.96
N LEU A 231 12.14 7.07 -24.25
CA LEU A 231 12.02 8.33 -24.99
C LEU A 231 12.97 8.31 -26.19
N VAL A 232 12.46 8.71 -27.36
CA VAL A 232 13.25 9.06 -28.54
C VAL A 232 13.01 10.55 -28.82
N SER A 233 14.00 11.38 -28.54
CA SER A 233 13.96 12.83 -28.72
C SER A 233 14.24 13.25 -30.18
N GLN A 234 13.79 14.46 -30.52
CA GLN A 234 13.96 15.08 -31.84
C GLN A 234 15.42 15.08 -32.30
N GLU A 235 16.31 15.60 -31.44
CA GLU A 235 17.76 15.55 -31.59
C GLU A 235 18.37 14.49 -30.64
N PRO A 236 18.68 13.27 -31.14
CA PRO A 236 19.22 12.21 -30.32
C PRO A 236 20.68 12.47 -29.90
N ALA A 237 20.87 12.74 -28.61
CA ALA A 237 22.20 12.83 -28.01
C ALA A 237 22.89 11.45 -27.93
N LEU A 238 24.09 11.38 -28.49
CA LEU A 238 25.02 10.26 -28.37
C LEU A 238 26.21 10.67 -27.48
N PHE A 239 26.64 9.73 -26.64
CA PHE A 239 27.80 9.91 -25.79
C PHE A 239 29.09 9.72 -26.60
N ALA A 240 30.19 10.32 -26.15
CA ALA A 240 31.52 10.19 -26.74
C ALA A 240 32.17 8.82 -26.43
N THR A 241 31.46 7.74 -26.75
CA THR A 241 31.81 6.33 -26.56
C THR A 241 31.57 5.55 -27.85
N THR A 242 31.79 4.23 -27.86
CA THR A 242 31.55 3.41 -29.06
C THR A 242 30.06 3.36 -29.42
N ILE A 243 29.74 2.89 -30.63
CA ILE A 243 28.34 2.64 -31.02
C ILE A 243 27.72 1.53 -30.14
N ALA A 244 28.48 0.49 -29.80
CA ALA A 244 28.02 -0.56 -28.88
C ALA A 244 27.60 0.00 -27.52
N ASP A 245 28.47 0.79 -26.87
CA ASP A 245 28.18 1.42 -25.57
C ASP A 245 26.96 2.35 -25.68
N ASN A 246 26.87 3.11 -26.77
CA ASN A 246 25.74 4.00 -27.04
C ASN A 246 24.40 3.27 -27.13
N ILE A 247 24.37 2.00 -27.53
CA ILE A 247 23.16 1.16 -27.54
C ILE A 247 22.97 0.49 -26.17
N LEU A 248 24.06 0.03 -25.53
CA LEU A 248 24.08 -0.62 -24.22
C LEU A 248 23.47 0.24 -23.10
N PHE A 249 23.56 1.59 -23.18
CA PHE A 249 22.84 2.50 -22.27
C PHE A 249 21.31 2.31 -22.23
N GLY A 250 20.72 1.55 -23.17
CA GLY A 250 19.32 1.15 -23.10
C GLY A 250 19.03 0.11 -22.01
N LYS A 251 20.00 -0.79 -21.75
CA LYS A 251 19.87 -1.91 -20.81
C LYS A 251 21.25 -2.39 -20.38
N GLU A 252 21.65 -2.08 -19.15
CA GLU A 252 22.91 -2.55 -18.56
C GLU A 252 22.98 -4.09 -18.56
N GLY A 253 24.15 -4.63 -18.90
CA GLY A 253 24.39 -6.08 -18.96
C GLY A 253 23.78 -6.80 -20.16
N ALA A 254 23.30 -6.07 -21.19
CA ALA A 254 22.92 -6.69 -22.46
C ALA A 254 24.13 -7.24 -23.21
N ASP A 255 23.97 -8.42 -23.82
CA ASP A 255 25.03 -9.05 -24.61
C ASP A 255 25.17 -8.43 -26.02
N MET A 256 26.32 -8.64 -26.66
CA MET A 256 26.59 -8.16 -28.01
C MET A 256 25.61 -8.70 -29.06
N ASP A 257 25.07 -9.91 -28.87
CA ASP A 257 24.01 -10.44 -29.72
C ASP A 257 22.71 -9.62 -29.57
N GLN A 258 22.33 -9.25 -28.34
CA GLN A 258 21.15 -8.41 -28.09
C GLN A 258 21.32 -6.98 -28.64
N ILE A 259 22.53 -6.40 -28.50
CA ILE A 259 22.89 -5.12 -29.14
C ILE A 259 22.79 -5.23 -30.67
N THR A 260 23.23 -6.37 -31.23
CA THR A 260 23.18 -6.63 -32.67
C THR A 260 21.75 -6.82 -33.17
N GLU A 261 20.89 -7.51 -32.43
CA GLU A 261 19.45 -7.65 -32.74
C GLU A 261 18.72 -6.32 -32.65
N ALA A 262 18.93 -5.53 -31.59
CA ALA A 262 18.35 -4.19 -31.46
C ALA A 262 18.78 -3.26 -32.61
N ALA A 263 20.05 -3.32 -33.02
CA ALA A 263 20.56 -2.58 -34.17
C ALA A 263 20.07 -3.11 -35.53
N LYS A 264 19.72 -4.39 -35.66
CA LYS A 264 19.04 -4.92 -36.85
C LYS A 264 17.60 -4.41 -36.92
N ALA A 265 16.87 -4.49 -35.80
CA ALA A 265 15.49 -4.03 -35.69
C ALA A 265 15.35 -2.50 -35.89
N SER A 266 16.37 -1.70 -35.56
CA SER A 266 16.38 -0.26 -35.86
C SER A 266 16.93 0.11 -37.25
N ASN A 267 17.16 -0.85 -38.15
CA ASN A 267 17.81 -0.65 -39.46
C ASN A 267 19.21 0.03 -39.37
N ALA A 268 19.92 -0.14 -38.25
CA ALA A 268 21.26 0.42 -38.03
C ALA A 268 22.41 -0.52 -38.42
N HIS A 269 22.23 -1.83 -38.25
CA HIS A 269 23.29 -2.85 -38.40
C HIS A 269 24.04 -2.78 -39.74
N SER A 270 23.32 -2.48 -40.83
CA SER A 270 23.90 -2.40 -42.19
C SER A 270 24.92 -1.27 -42.33
N PHE A 271 24.61 -0.05 -41.83
CA PHE A 271 25.55 1.07 -41.91
C PHE A 271 26.67 0.93 -40.87
N ILE A 272 26.38 0.40 -39.67
CA ILE A 272 27.39 0.16 -38.63
C ILE A 272 28.48 -0.77 -39.18
N ARG A 273 28.10 -1.87 -39.86
CA ARG A 273 29.07 -2.76 -40.52
C ARG A 273 29.86 -2.15 -41.68
N GLY A 274 29.44 -0.99 -42.20
CA GLY A 274 30.17 -0.24 -43.22
C GLY A 274 31.21 0.74 -42.64
N LEU A 275 31.23 0.94 -41.32
CA LEU A 275 32.23 1.77 -40.64
C LEU A 275 33.54 0.98 -40.41
N PRO A 276 34.72 1.63 -40.37
CA PRO A 276 36.01 0.96 -40.27
C PRO A 276 36.14 -0.01 -39.09
N ASP A 277 35.63 0.37 -37.91
CA ASP A 277 35.70 -0.42 -36.67
C ASP A 277 34.34 -1.02 -36.27
N GLY A 278 33.35 -0.97 -37.16
CA GLY A 278 32.01 -1.51 -36.92
C GLY A 278 31.34 -0.93 -35.67
N TYR A 279 30.89 -1.82 -34.77
CA TYR A 279 30.29 -1.45 -33.49
C TYR A 279 31.25 -0.74 -32.52
N GLN A 280 32.57 -0.89 -32.71
CA GLN A 280 33.60 -0.25 -31.89
C GLN A 280 33.98 1.15 -32.40
N THR A 281 33.40 1.60 -33.53
CA THR A 281 33.64 2.96 -34.04
C THR A 281 33.24 4.01 -32.99
N GLN A 282 34.15 4.96 -32.75
CA GLN A 282 33.90 6.09 -31.86
C GLN A 282 33.00 7.12 -32.52
N VAL A 283 31.99 7.57 -31.78
CA VAL A 283 30.95 8.48 -32.28
C VAL A 283 31.33 9.95 -32.03
N GLY A 284 32.15 10.21 -31.01
CA GLY A 284 32.56 11.55 -30.58
C GLY A 284 31.46 12.30 -29.81
N GLU A 285 31.80 13.47 -29.28
CA GLU A 285 30.86 14.31 -28.51
C GLU A 285 29.66 14.73 -29.38
N GLY A 286 28.44 14.51 -28.87
CA GLY A 286 27.19 14.74 -29.61
C GLY A 286 27.02 13.89 -30.86
N GLY A 287 27.87 12.88 -31.07
CA GLY A 287 27.90 12.05 -32.27
C GLY A 287 28.20 12.81 -33.57
N THR A 288 29.01 13.87 -33.52
CA THR A 288 29.29 14.77 -34.66
C THR A 288 29.75 14.08 -35.96
N GLN A 289 30.27 12.86 -35.89
CA GLN A 289 30.73 12.09 -37.05
C GLN A 289 29.62 11.32 -37.80
N LEU A 290 28.39 11.31 -37.28
CA LEU A 290 27.25 10.59 -37.87
C LEU A 290 26.18 11.54 -38.41
N SER A 291 25.49 11.13 -39.49
CA SER A 291 24.33 11.86 -40.00
C SER A 291 23.15 11.80 -39.02
N GLY A 292 22.23 12.77 -39.09
CA GLY A 292 21.04 12.80 -38.22
C GLY A 292 20.27 11.47 -38.22
N GLY A 293 20.01 10.90 -39.41
CA GLY A 293 19.36 9.61 -39.56
C GLY A 293 20.16 8.37 -39.10
N GLN A 294 21.49 8.48 -38.95
CA GLN A 294 22.29 7.45 -38.28
C GLN A 294 22.14 7.56 -36.75
N LYS A 295 22.18 8.80 -36.20
CA LYS A 295 21.95 9.03 -34.76
C LYS A 295 20.55 8.59 -34.32
N GLN A 296 19.52 8.91 -35.10
CA GLN A 296 18.13 8.47 -34.86
C GLN A 296 18.04 6.95 -34.70
N ARG A 297 18.63 6.19 -35.62
CA ARG A 297 18.60 4.72 -35.59
C ARG A 297 19.38 4.10 -34.44
N ILE A 298 20.43 4.76 -33.95
CA ILE A 298 21.15 4.35 -32.73
C ILE A 298 20.30 4.64 -31.47
N ALA A 299 19.63 5.79 -31.39
CA ALA A 299 18.70 6.09 -30.31
C ALA A 299 17.47 5.16 -30.31
N ILE A 300 16.97 4.78 -31.48
CA ILE A 300 15.90 3.78 -31.62
C ILE A 300 16.42 2.40 -31.19
N ALA A 301 17.64 1.98 -31.56
CA ALA A 301 18.23 0.73 -31.05
C ALA A 301 18.30 0.71 -29.50
N ARG A 302 18.70 1.84 -28.88
CA ARG A 302 18.71 2.03 -27.42
C ARG A 302 17.30 1.85 -26.82
N ALA A 303 16.26 2.39 -27.46
CA ALA A 303 14.87 2.22 -27.05
C ALA A 303 14.32 0.80 -27.28
N ILE A 304 14.75 0.10 -28.34
CA ILE A 304 14.42 -1.31 -28.59
C ILE A 304 15.03 -2.19 -27.49
N LEU A 305 16.33 -2.04 -27.22
CA LEU A 305 17.07 -2.84 -26.25
C LEU A 305 16.50 -2.69 -24.82
N ARG A 306 15.97 -1.50 -24.49
CA ARG A 306 15.34 -1.20 -23.20
C ARG A 306 13.97 -1.89 -23.01
N ASP A 307 13.29 -2.27 -24.09
CA ASP A 307 11.93 -2.86 -24.09
C ASP A 307 10.91 -2.13 -23.18
N PRO A 308 10.71 -0.80 -23.36
CA PRO A 308 9.79 -0.03 -22.53
C PRO A 308 8.32 -0.36 -22.85
N LYS A 309 7.46 -0.38 -21.82
CA LYS A 309 6.01 -0.56 -22.00
C LYS A 309 5.31 0.70 -22.53
N ILE A 310 5.89 1.86 -22.23
CA ILE A 310 5.45 3.18 -22.69
C ILE A 310 6.57 3.79 -23.55
N LEU A 311 6.29 4.03 -24.82
CA LEU A 311 7.22 4.66 -25.74
C LEU A 311 6.78 6.11 -26.03
N LEU A 312 7.68 7.06 -25.84
CA LEU A 312 7.49 8.46 -26.21
C LEU A 312 8.36 8.76 -27.44
N LEU A 313 7.74 9.19 -28.52
CA LEU A 313 8.40 9.64 -29.74
C LEU A 313 8.17 11.14 -29.89
N ASP A 314 9.23 11.93 -29.69
CA ASP A 314 9.18 13.39 -29.72
C ASP A 314 9.85 13.88 -31.01
N GLU A 315 9.04 14.20 -32.03
CA GLU A 315 9.47 14.64 -33.36
C GLU A 315 10.55 13.78 -34.03
N ALA A 316 10.54 12.46 -33.79
CA ALA A 316 11.61 11.54 -34.20
C ALA A 316 11.91 11.46 -35.72
N THR A 317 11.16 12.16 -36.58
CA THR A 317 11.36 12.24 -38.04
C THR A 317 11.55 13.66 -38.60
N SER A 318 11.49 14.73 -37.79
CA SER A 318 11.46 16.09 -38.36
C SER A 318 12.81 16.52 -38.95
N ALA A 319 13.92 16.20 -38.30
CA ALA A 319 15.29 16.59 -38.69
C ALA A 319 15.97 15.70 -39.77
N LEU A 320 15.21 14.86 -40.48
CA LEU A 320 15.76 13.89 -41.46
C LEU A 320 15.48 14.26 -42.93
N ASP A 321 16.39 13.80 -43.79
CA ASP A 321 16.20 13.71 -45.24
C ASP A 321 15.19 12.60 -45.60
N SER A 322 14.59 12.68 -46.79
CA SER A 322 13.48 11.79 -47.19
C SER A 322 13.84 10.31 -47.29
N GLU A 323 15.11 9.96 -47.56
CA GLU A 323 15.55 8.56 -47.63
C GLU A 323 15.75 8.00 -46.22
N SER A 324 16.45 8.75 -45.36
CA SER A 324 16.62 8.38 -43.95
C SER A 324 15.29 8.38 -43.18
N GLU A 325 14.36 9.29 -43.48
CA GLU A 325 13.01 9.33 -42.88
C GLU A 325 12.29 8.00 -43.11
N PHE A 326 12.25 7.50 -44.35
CA PHE A 326 11.56 6.25 -44.69
C PHE A 326 12.15 5.04 -43.93
N ILE A 327 13.47 4.96 -43.83
CA ILE A 327 14.17 3.87 -43.12
C ILE A 327 13.94 3.94 -41.60
N VAL A 328 13.88 5.15 -41.05
CA VAL A 328 13.56 5.41 -39.64
C VAL A 328 12.09 5.11 -39.32
N GLN A 329 11.16 5.46 -40.21
CA GLN A 329 9.75 5.15 -40.02
C GLN A 329 9.52 3.64 -39.91
N GLN A 330 10.08 2.87 -40.84
CA GLN A 330 9.99 1.41 -40.81
C GLN A 330 10.54 0.80 -39.50
N ALA A 331 11.61 1.38 -38.96
CA ALA A 331 12.13 0.99 -37.65
C ALA A 331 11.12 1.32 -36.54
N LEU A 332 10.61 2.56 -36.49
CA LEU A 332 9.63 3.01 -35.50
C LEU A 332 8.35 2.15 -35.51
N ASP A 333 7.79 1.85 -36.68
CA ASP A 333 6.59 1.00 -36.84
C ASP A 333 6.79 -0.38 -36.19
N SER A 334 8.00 -0.96 -36.34
CA SER A 334 8.37 -2.21 -35.68
C SER A 334 8.44 -2.07 -34.15
N VAL A 335 9.01 -0.98 -33.63
CA VAL A 335 9.10 -0.73 -32.17
C VAL A 335 7.74 -0.43 -31.55
N MET A 336 6.85 0.23 -32.30
CA MET A 336 5.51 0.61 -31.87
C MET A 336 4.58 -0.60 -31.67
N SER A 337 4.85 -1.70 -32.40
CA SER A 337 4.05 -2.92 -32.28
C SER A 337 4.04 -3.44 -30.82
N HIS A 338 2.85 -3.76 -30.33
CA HIS A 338 2.59 -4.29 -28.97
C HIS A 338 2.95 -3.36 -27.79
N ARG A 339 3.20 -2.05 -27.99
CA ARG A 339 3.54 -1.10 -26.92
C ARG A 339 2.63 0.14 -26.93
N THR A 340 2.39 0.75 -25.77
CA THR A 340 1.68 2.04 -25.70
C THR A 340 2.62 3.14 -26.18
N THR A 341 2.39 3.67 -27.39
CA THR A 341 3.22 4.73 -27.96
C THR A 341 2.47 6.07 -28.01
N ILE A 342 3.12 7.13 -27.53
CA ILE A 342 2.67 8.52 -27.71
C ILE A 342 3.63 9.19 -28.69
N ILE A 343 3.08 9.79 -29.74
CA ILE A 343 3.84 10.43 -30.82
C ILE A 343 3.51 11.92 -30.85
N VAL A 344 4.54 12.76 -30.67
CA VAL A 344 4.52 14.16 -31.07
C VAL A 344 5.17 14.23 -32.44
N ALA A 345 4.43 14.71 -33.44
CA ALA A 345 4.84 14.59 -34.84
C ALA A 345 4.62 15.88 -35.63
N HIS A 346 5.65 16.26 -36.37
CA HIS A 346 5.64 17.39 -37.30
C HIS A 346 5.35 16.96 -38.76
N ARG A 347 5.25 15.67 -39.09
CA ARG A 347 5.02 15.19 -40.46
C ARG A 347 3.72 14.41 -40.60
N LEU A 348 3.06 14.50 -41.75
CA LEU A 348 1.84 13.75 -42.05
C LEU A 348 2.09 12.23 -42.17
N SER A 349 3.31 11.83 -42.54
CA SER A 349 3.76 10.45 -42.68
C SER A 349 3.65 9.65 -41.36
N THR A 350 4.02 10.26 -40.23
CA THR A 350 4.02 9.62 -38.90
C THR A 350 2.65 9.56 -38.23
N ILE A 351 1.65 10.31 -38.69
CA ILE A 351 0.35 10.48 -38.01
C ILE A 351 -0.85 9.94 -38.79
N ARG A 352 -0.66 9.46 -40.01
CA ARG A 352 -1.79 9.00 -40.83
C ARG A 352 -2.38 7.69 -40.31
N ASP A 353 -1.50 6.77 -39.94
CA ASP A 353 -1.82 5.35 -39.70
C ASP A 353 -1.81 5.00 -38.19
N VAL A 354 -2.08 5.99 -37.33
CA VAL A 354 -2.16 5.83 -35.86
C VAL A 354 -3.60 5.61 -35.38
N ASP A 355 -3.77 4.91 -34.26
CA ASP A 355 -5.09 4.55 -33.72
C ASP A 355 -5.97 5.77 -33.37
N SER A 356 -5.38 6.85 -32.86
CA SER A 356 -6.09 8.08 -32.48
C SER A 356 -5.16 9.29 -32.51
N ILE A 357 -5.66 10.42 -33.01
CA ILE A 357 -4.95 11.69 -33.14
C ILE A 357 -5.59 12.71 -32.20
N ILE A 358 -4.77 13.33 -31.35
CA ILE A 358 -5.21 14.39 -30.42
C ILE A 358 -4.67 15.74 -30.90
N VAL A 359 -5.57 16.70 -31.13
CA VAL A 359 -5.24 18.02 -31.69
C VAL A 359 -5.28 19.08 -30.59
N LEU A 360 -4.14 19.72 -30.36
CA LEU A 360 -3.96 20.74 -29.32
C LEU A 360 -3.96 22.15 -29.90
N LYS A 361 -4.70 23.08 -29.29
CA LYS A 361 -4.66 24.52 -29.58
C LYS A 361 -4.64 25.30 -28.28
N ASN A 362 -3.68 26.22 -28.11
CA ASN A 362 -3.51 27.03 -26.88
C ASN A 362 -3.51 26.18 -25.58
N GLY A 363 -2.87 25.01 -25.61
CA GLY A 363 -2.79 24.10 -24.46
C GLY A 363 -4.09 23.34 -24.12
N ARG A 364 -5.10 23.34 -25.02
CA ARG A 364 -6.35 22.60 -24.85
C ARG A 364 -6.55 21.61 -25.99
N VAL A 365 -7.12 20.44 -25.70
CA VAL A 365 -7.60 19.51 -26.73
C VAL A 365 -8.81 20.13 -27.42
N VAL A 366 -8.75 20.26 -28.74
CA VAL A 366 -9.85 20.80 -29.57
C VAL A 366 -10.53 19.71 -30.39
N GLN A 367 -9.78 18.70 -30.83
CA GLN A 367 -10.30 17.58 -31.59
C GLN A 367 -9.59 16.28 -31.18
N THR A 368 -10.29 15.16 -31.26
CA THR A 368 -9.74 13.81 -31.11
C THR A 368 -10.49 12.87 -32.03
N GLY A 369 -9.79 11.93 -32.66
CA GLY A 369 -10.35 10.95 -33.59
C GLY A 369 -9.32 10.39 -34.55
N THR A 370 -9.76 9.55 -35.48
CA THR A 370 -8.90 8.99 -36.55
C THR A 370 -8.59 10.03 -37.64
N HIS A 371 -7.57 9.75 -38.47
CA HIS A 371 -7.24 10.58 -39.64
C HIS A 371 -8.47 10.84 -40.55
N ILE A 372 -9.30 9.83 -40.78
CA ILE A 372 -10.47 9.91 -41.65
C ILE A 372 -11.55 10.82 -41.06
N GLU A 373 -11.86 10.65 -39.77
CA GLU A 373 -12.86 11.47 -39.06
C GLU A 373 -12.45 12.93 -38.98
N LEU A 374 -11.18 13.20 -38.62
CA LEU A 374 -10.67 14.57 -38.53
C LEU A 374 -10.56 15.26 -39.89
N MET A 375 -10.28 14.52 -40.98
CA MET A 375 -10.29 15.05 -42.35
C MET A 375 -11.70 15.28 -42.91
N SER A 376 -12.72 14.59 -42.39
CA SER A 376 -14.12 14.81 -42.81
C SER A 376 -14.60 16.22 -42.48
N ASN A 377 -14.16 16.77 -41.35
CA ASN A 377 -14.44 18.14 -40.93
C ASN A 377 -13.44 19.12 -41.57
N LYS A 378 -13.76 19.59 -42.78
CA LYS A 378 -12.90 20.51 -43.56
C LYS A 378 -12.62 21.87 -42.90
N SER A 379 -13.39 22.27 -41.89
CA SER A 379 -13.14 23.46 -41.07
C SER A 379 -12.42 23.16 -39.74
N GLY A 380 -12.04 21.90 -39.50
CA GLY A 380 -11.27 21.48 -38.34
C GLY A 380 -9.82 21.94 -38.38
N GLU A 381 -9.22 22.14 -37.21
CA GLU A 381 -7.82 22.54 -37.06
C GLU A 381 -6.88 21.50 -37.68
N TYR A 382 -7.18 20.21 -37.55
CA TYR A 382 -6.41 19.13 -38.18
C TYR A 382 -6.39 19.24 -39.70
N ALA A 383 -7.57 19.35 -40.33
CA ALA A 383 -7.69 19.48 -41.78
C ALA A 383 -6.96 20.73 -42.30
N SER A 384 -6.99 21.83 -41.54
CA SER A 384 -6.19 23.03 -41.81
C SER A 384 -4.68 22.73 -41.81
N LEU A 385 -4.16 22.12 -40.74
CA LEU A 385 -2.73 21.74 -40.62
C LEU A 385 -2.28 20.79 -41.74
N VAL A 386 -3.08 19.76 -42.04
CA VAL A 386 -2.83 18.84 -43.16
C VAL A 386 -2.80 19.58 -44.49
N SER A 387 -3.77 20.49 -44.73
CA SER A 387 -3.81 21.29 -45.95
C SER A 387 -2.59 22.21 -46.06
N LEU A 388 -2.10 22.79 -44.96
CA LEU A 388 -0.90 23.63 -44.95
C LEU A 388 0.38 22.84 -45.23
N GLN A 389 0.50 21.60 -44.74
CA GLN A 389 1.65 20.74 -45.07
C GLN A 389 1.64 20.30 -46.54
N VAL A 390 0.48 19.93 -47.09
CA VAL A 390 0.33 19.58 -48.51
C VAL A 390 0.51 20.79 -49.42
N THR A 391 0.06 21.98 -48.97
CA THR A 391 0.20 23.26 -49.70
C THR A 391 1.56 23.94 -49.45
N GLY A 392 2.39 23.41 -48.54
CA GLY A 392 3.76 23.87 -48.29
C GLY A 392 4.71 23.74 -49.49
N HIS A 393 4.24 23.16 -50.61
CA HIS A 393 4.89 23.17 -51.91
C HIS A 393 4.36 24.23 -52.90
N LYS A 394 3.42 25.12 -52.51
CA LYS A 394 2.92 26.24 -53.33
C LYS A 394 2.62 27.51 -52.50
N THR A 395 3.61 28.40 -52.51
CA THR A 395 3.58 29.88 -52.49
C THR A 395 2.49 30.65 -51.71
N ILE A 396 2.99 31.45 -50.75
CA ILE A 396 2.45 32.67 -50.12
C ILE A 396 1.55 33.55 -51.02
N SER A 397 0.39 34.04 -50.53
CA SER A 397 0.01 35.48 -50.57
C SER A 397 -1.38 35.89 -49.97
N ASN A 398 -1.31 36.81 -49.00
CA ASN A 398 -2.14 38.03 -48.75
C ASN A 398 -3.61 38.08 -48.27
N SER A 399 -3.83 39.13 -47.44
CA SER A 399 -5.05 39.87 -47.06
C SER A 399 -6.08 39.21 -46.11
N GLY A 400 -6.70 39.91 -45.15
CA GLY A 400 -6.46 41.28 -44.64
C GLY A 400 -7.69 41.91 -43.95
N ASN A 401 -7.51 42.45 -42.73
CA ASN A 401 -8.32 43.45 -41.96
C ASN A 401 -9.87 43.36 -41.85
N ILE A 402 -10.43 43.69 -40.66
CA ILE A 402 -11.28 44.89 -40.36
C ILE A 402 -12.01 44.78 -38.98
N THR A 403 -12.25 45.94 -38.39
CA THR A 403 -12.49 46.37 -36.99
C THR A 403 -13.90 46.27 -36.35
N LYS A 404 -13.89 46.20 -34.99
CA LYS A 404 -14.70 46.95 -33.97
C LYS A 404 -16.26 46.88 -33.90
N SER A 405 -16.77 46.68 -32.67
CA SER A 405 -17.51 47.68 -31.83
C SER A 405 -18.67 47.07 -31.00
N GLY A 406 -18.97 47.60 -29.79
CA GLY A 406 -20.21 47.32 -29.04
C GLY A 406 -20.07 47.35 -27.50
N THR A 407 -20.82 48.22 -26.81
CA THR A 407 -20.73 48.55 -25.36
C THR A 407 -22.03 48.22 -24.61
N GLN A 408 -22.01 47.95 -23.29
CA GLN A 408 -22.80 48.69 -22.27
C GLN A 408 -22.58 48.23 -20.81
N GLU A 409 -23.14 48.99 -19.84
CA GLU A 409 -22.67 49.15 -18.46
C GLU A 409 -23.66 48.69 -17.36
N ASN A 410 -23.10 48.48 -16.15
CA ASN A 410 -23.61 48.81 -14.80
C ASN A 410 -25.12 48.72 -14.42
N PHE A 411 -25.39 48.01 -13.32
CA PHE A 411 -26.37 48.47 -12.32
C PHE A 411 -26.06 47.97 -10.89
N GLN A 412 -26.17 48.86 -9.89
CA GLN A 412 -26.21 48.56 -8.45
C GLN A 412 -27.49 49.20 -7.87
N GLN A 413 -28.16 48.56 -6.89
CA GLN A 413 -28.64 49.25 -5.66
C GLN A 413 -29.09 48.30 -4.52
N GLN A 414 -28.65 48.66 -3.32
CA GLN A 414 -28.99 48.37 -1.90
C GLN A 414 -30.40 47.87 -1.47
N LEU A 415 -30.47 47.29 -0.23
CA LEU A 415 -31.21 47.70 1.02
C LEU A 415 -31.05 46.57 2.09
N LYS A 416 -30.65 46.73 3.38
CA LYS A 416 -31.26 47.33 4.62
C LYS A 416 -32.64 46.72 5.00
N THR A 417 -33.03 46.37 6.26
CA THR A 417 -32.69 46.85 7.63
C THR A 417 -33.22 45.95 8.80
N ASN A 418 -32.52 45.95 9.96
CA ASN A 418 -32.93 45.96 11.40
C ASN A 418 -34.25 45.35 12.04
N ALA A 419 -34.05 44.57 13.12
CA ALA A 419 -34.50 44.75 14.56
C ALA A 419 -35.75 44.07 15.24
N ARG A 420 -35.44 43.36 16.37
CA ARG A 420 -36.04 43.30 17.75
C ARG A 420 -37.39 42.63 18.13
N GLY A 421 -37.39 42.02 19.35
CA GLY A 421 -38.52 41.63 20.22
C GLY A 421 -38.75 40.10 20.36
N ASP A 422 -39.14 39.49 21.50
CA ASP A 422 -39.17 39.92 22.92
C ASP A 422 -39.29 38.67 23.87
N GLU A 423 -39.46 38.86 25.19
CA GLU A 423 -39.25 37.88 26.29
C GLU A 423 -40.35 36.79 26.54
N GLY A 424 -40.05 35.80 27.41
CA GLY A 424 -41.05 34.91 28.04
C GLY A 424 -40.50 33.72 28.87
N GLU A 425 -40.43 33.86 30.20
CA GLU A 425 -40.24 32.74 31.16
C GLU A 425 -41.58 32.08 31.56
N ILE A 426 -41.61 30.75 31.80
CA ILE A 426 -42.31 30.10 32.94
C ILE A 426 -41.50 28.86 33.39
N SER A 427 -41.41 28.63 34.70
CA SER A 427 -40.68 27.55 35.36
C SER A 427 -41.60 26.48 36.02
N ASN A 428 -41.00 25.46 36.67
CA ASN A 428 -41.58 24.31 37.41
C ASN A 428 -41.79 23.02 36.58
N LEU A 429 -41.59 21.79 37.09
CA LEU A 429 -41.15 21.32 38.42
C LEU A 429 -40.64 19.86 38.29
N ASN A 430 -39.51 19.51 38.93
CA ASN A 430 -39.37 18.36 39.85
C ASN A 430 -37.91 18.02 40.17
N VAL A 431 -37.62 17.89 41.46
CA VAL A 431 -36.34 17.37 41.97
C VAL A 431 -36.54 15.94 42.44
N SER A 432 -35.76 15.01 41.87
CA SER A 432 -35.52 13.68 42.44
C SER A 432 -34.03 13.52 42.63
N ARG A 433 -33.60 13.24 43.87
CA ARG A 433 -32.21 12.98 44.22
C ARG A 433 -31.82 11.56 43.83
N GLU A 434 -30.74 11.41 43.08
CA GLU A 434 -29.98 10.16 43.04
C GLU A 434 -28.49 10.45 42.87
N ASN A 435 -27.65 9.89 43.76
CA ASN A 435 -26.21 10.11 43.75
C ASN A 435 -25.56 9.25 42.66
N THR A 436 -25.00 9.88 41.63
CA THR A 436 -24.10 9.22 40.66
C THR A 436 -22.80 10.01 40.53
N VAL A 437 -21.68 9.29 40.39
CA VAL A 437 -20.35 9.90 40.28
C VAL A 437 -20.24 10.59 38.92
N ILE A 438 -19.98 11.89 38.93
CA ILE A 438 -19.93 12.71 37.71
C ILE A 438 -18.66 12.36 36.91
N SER A 439 -18.85 11.77 35.74
CA SER A 439 -17.84 11.80 34.68
C SER A 439 -17.88 13.19 34.04
N SER A 440 -16.86 14.03 34.26
CA SER A 440 -16.77 15.35 33.63
C SER A 440 -16.88 15.26 32.10
N PRO A 441 -17.61 16.19 31.45
CA PRO A 441 -17.75 16.18 30.00
C PRO A 441 -16.43 16.54 29.31
N VAL A 442 -16.13 15.88 28.19
CA VAL A 442 -14.91 16.07 27.38
C VAL A 442 -14.67 17.54 27.00
N TRP A 443 -15.73 18.34 26.90
CA TRP A 443 -15.69 19.78 26.65
C TRP A 443 -14.87 20.57 27.69
N GLU A 444 -14.90 20.14 28.95
CA GLU A 444 -14.19 20.79 30.05
C GLU A 444 -12.67 20.58 29.93
N LEU A 445 -12.24 19.40 29.46
CA LEU A 445 -10.84 19.10 29.13
C LEU A 445 -10.34 19.88 27.90
N ILE A 446 -11.19 20.05 26.88
CA ILE A 446 -10.86 20.85 25.69
C ILE A 446 -10.60 22.32 26.07
N LYS A 447 -11.39 22.86 27.01
CA LYS A 447 -11.25 24.25 27.50
C LYS A 447 -9.90 24.51 28.18
N LEU A 448 -9.26 23.50 28.77
CA LEU A 448 -7.92 23.61 29.36
C LEU A 448 -6.81 23.79 28.31
N ASN A 449 -7.02 23.30 27.08
CA ASN A 449 -6.06 23.43 25.97
C ASN A 449 -6.26 24.68 25.11
N ALA A 450 -7.17 25.58 25.49
CA ALA A 450 -7.48 26.81 24.78
C ALA A 450 -6.26 27.65 24.32
N PRO A 451 -5.16 27.85 25.10
CA PRO A 451 -4.02 28.66 24.64
C PRO A 451 -3.17 28.01 23.54
N GLU A 452 -3.27 26.69 23.30
CA GLU A 452 -2.47 25.99 22.28
C GLU A 452 -3.24 25.74 20.96
N TRP A 453 -4.45 26.31 20.82
CA TRP A 453 -5.33 26.12 19.66
C TRP A 453 -4.69 26.33 18.26
N PRO A 454 -3.71 27.24 18.04
CA PRO A 454 -3.10 27.39 16.72
C PRO A 454 -2.28 26.17 16.30
N TYR A 455 -1.60 25.53 17.25
CA TYR A 455 -0.83 24.30 16.99
C TYR A 455 -1.77 23.13 16.69
N ALA A 456 -2.90 23.04 17.39
CA ALA A 456 -3.94 22.06 17.09
C ALA A 456 -4.56 22.27 15.70
N LEU A 457 -4.79 23.53 15.29
CA LEU A 457 -5.29 23.85 13.95
C LEU A 457 -4.28 23.46 12.85
N PHE A 458 -3.01 23.83 12.98
CA PHE A 458 -1.96 23.44 12.01
C PHE A 458 -1.78 21.92 11.94
N GLY A 459 -1.80 21.22 13.07
CA GLY A 459 -1.77 19.76 13.11
C GLY A 459 -2.98 19.12 12.45
N SER A 460 -4.18 19.69 12.64
CA SER A 460 -5.41 19.23 12.00
C SER A 460 -5.40 19.43 10.48
N LEU A 461 -4.92 20.59 10.01
CA LEU A 461 -4.75 20.86 8.58
C LEU A 461 -3.76 19.88 7.94
N GLY A 462 -2.63 19.61 8.61
CA GLY A 462 -1.66 18.60 8.16
C GLY A 462 -2.25 17.19 8.11
N ALA A 463 -3.07 16.82 9.09
CA ALA A 463 -3.76 15.52 9.10
C ALA A 463 -4.81 15.40 7.99
N VAL A 464 -5.53 16.48 7.66
CA VAL A 464 -6.46 16.52 6.51
C VAL A 464 -5.70 16.33 5.20
N LEU A 465 -4.59 17.03 4.99
CA LEU A 465 -3.76 16.90 3.79
C LEU A 465 -3.18 15.48 3.63
N ALA A 466 -2.67 14.89 4.71
CA ALA A 466 -2.21 13.49 4.71
C ALA A 466 -3.36 12.48 4.48
N GLY A 467 -4.56 12.76 4.99
CA GLY A 467 -5.76 11.95 4.73
C GLY A 467 -6.24 12.03 3.28
N MET A 468 -6.02 13.16 2.59
CA MET A 468 -6.33 13.35 1.17
C MET A 468 -5.36 12.61 0.24
N GLU A 469 -4.13 12.32 0.69
CA GLU A 469 -3.08 11.65 -0.09
C GLU A 469 -3.54 10.31 -0.68
N ALA A 470 -4.13 9.43 0.12
CA ALA A 470 -4.55 8.10 -0.33
C ALA A 470 -5.69 8.15 -1.37
N PRO A 471 -6.75 8.96 -1.21
CA PRO A 471 -7.72 9.25 -2.28
C PRO A 471 -7.09 9.83 -3.55
N PHE A 472 -6.18 10.80 -3.45
CA PHE A 472 -5.50 11.35 -4.63
C PHE A 472 -4.61 10.33 -5.33
N PHE A 473 -3.93 9.47 -4.58
CA PHE A 473 -3.13 8.38 -5.15
C PHE A 473 -4.00 7.30 -5.80
N ALA A 474 -5.13 6.95 -5.19
CA ALA A 474 -6.11 6.05 -5.78
C ALA A 474 -6.74 6.64 -7.05
N LEU A 475 -7.04 7.94 -7.09
CA LEU A 475 -7.47 8.65 -8.30
C LEU A 475 -6.37 8.68 -9.36
N ALA A 476 -5.11 8.97 -8.99
CA ALA A 476 -3.99 8.96 -9.93
C ALA A 476 -3.78 7.57 -10.56
N ILE A 477 -3.77 6.50 -9.76
CA ILE A 477 -3.77 5.12 -10.26
C ILE A 477 -5.02 4.85 -11.11
N THR A 478 -6.20 5.33 -10.72
CA THR A 478 -7.43 5.13 -11.49
C THR A 478 -7.37 5.84 -12.84
N HIS A 479 -6.83 7.06 -12.93
CA HIS A 479 -6.64 7.76 -14.19
C HIS A 479 -5.59 7.07 -15.06
N VAL A 480 -4.44 6.66 -14.49
CA VAL A 480 -3.41 5.90 -15.19
C VAL A 480 -3.97 4.57 -15.72
N LEU A 481 -4.66 3.79 -14.88
CA LEU A 481 -5.34 2.56 -15.30
C LEU A 481 -6.48 2.82 -16.28
N THR A 482 -7.21 3.93 -16.17
CA THR A 482 -8.24 4.28 -17.16
C THR A 482 -7.58 4.53 -18.51
N VAL A 483 -6.53 5.36 -18.58
CA VAL A 483 -5.72 5.57 -19.80
C VAL A 483 -5.19 4.24 -20.37
N PHE A 484 -4.81 3.27 -19.53
CA PHE A 484 -4.36 1.95 -20.00
C PHE A 484 -5.46 0.96 -20.41
N TYR A 485 -6.68 1.07 -19.86
CA TYR A 485 -7.74 0.05 -20.00
C TYR A 485 -9.07 0.56 -20.57
N SER A 486 -9.25 1.87 -20.81
CA SER A 486 -10.45 2.41 -21.46
C SER A 486 -10.33 2.37 -22.98
N ARG A 487 -10.87 1.31 -23.60
CA ARG A 487 -11.24 1.28 -25.02
C ARG A 487 -12.72 1.63 -25.20
N ASP A 488 -13.11 2.83 -24.80
CA ASP A 488 -14.47 3.35 -24.97
C ASP A 488 -14.45 4.88 -25.03
N ASP A 489 -14.39 5.43 -26.24
CA ASP A 489 -14.31 6.86 -26.54
C ASP A 489 -15.51 7.66 -26.00
N SER A 490 -16.60 6.98 -25.62
CA SER A 490 -17.86 7.60 -25.21
C SER A 490 -17.96 7.99 -23.72
N ARG A 491 -16.90 7.77 -22.93
CA ARG A 491 -16.92 8.01 -21.47
C ARG A 491 -16.51 9.41 -21.03
N ILE A 492 -15.86 10.22 -21.88
CA ILE A 492 -15.52 11.62 -21.56
C ILE A 492 -16.80 12.50 -21.46
N GLU A 493 -17.93 12.05 -22.00
CA GLU A 493 -19.20 12.80 -22.01
C GLU A 493 -20.13 12.55 -20.80
N ARG A 494 -19.81 11.64 -19.85
CA ARG A 494 -20.84 11.05 -18.94
C ARG A 494 -20.57 11.10 -17.43
N GLU A 495 -19.98 12.17 -16.88
CA GLU A 495 -19.74 12.26 -15.42
C GLU A 495 -20.99 12.57 -14.56
N ILE A 496 -22.11 13.02 -15.13
CA ILE A 496 -23.29 13.45 -14.34
C ILE A 496 -24.11 12.25 -13.82
N GLY A 497 -24.33 11.22 -14.65
CA GLY A 497 -25.21 10.07 -14.33
C GLY A 497 -24.68 9.05 -13.31
N TRP A 498 -23.58 9.33 -12.60
CA TRP A 498 -23.06 8.47 -11.53
C TRP A 498 -23.76 8.74 -10.18
N PHE A 499 -24.20 9.98 -9.96
CA PHE A 499 -24.90 10.43 -8.75
C PHE A 499 -26.40 10.12 -8.78
N ASP A 500 -26.99 9.90 -9.96
CA ASP A 500 -28.40 9.52 -10.15
C ASP A 500 -28.70 8.05 -9.77
N LYS A 501 -27.73 7.32 -9.20
CA LYS A 501 -27.89 5.93 -8.76
C LYS A 501 -28.17 5.90 -7.26
N ASP A 502 -29.31 5.33 -6.87
CA ASP A 502 -29.75 5.21 -5.47
C ASP A 502 -28.68 4.60 -4.53
N GLU A 503 -27.82 3.71 -5.06
CA GLU A 503 -26.69 3.10 -4.34
C GLU A 503 -25.64 4.13 -3.84
N ASN A 504 -25.45 5.23 -4.59
CA ASN A 504 -24.47 6.28 -4.35
C ASN A 504 -25.09 7.57 -3.76
N SER A 505 -26.32 7.47 -3.25
CA SER A 505 -26.94 8.53 -2.45
C SER A 505 -25.97 9.09 -1.40
N THR A 506 -25.96 10.41 -1.19
CA THR A 506 -25.09 11.07 -0.20
C THR A 506 -25.24 10.50 1.22
N GLY A 507 -26.37 9.86 1.54
CA GLY A 507 -26.57 9.14 2.79
C GLY A 507 -25.70 7.87 2.94
N THR A 508 -25.50 7.08 1.88
CA THR A 508 -24.73 5.82 1.94
C THR A 508 -23.22 6.06 2.02
N LEU A 509 -22.73 7.14 1.38
CA LEU A 509 -21.35 7.61 1.50
C LEU A 509 -21.01 8.10 2.92
N SER A 510 -21.93 8.82 3.57
CA SER A 510 -21.76 9.27 4.96
C SER A 510 -21.67 8.10 5.95
N ALA A 511 -22.50 7.07 5.75
CA ALA A 511 -22.47 5.85 6.58
C ALA A 511 -21.14 5.08 6.50
N LYS A 512 -20.49 5.04 5.32
CA LYS A 512 -19.16 4.45 5.13
C LYS A 512 -18.06 5.22 5.87
N LEU A 513 -18.08 6.55 5.79
CA LEU A 513 -17.08 7.39 6.47
C LEU A 513 -17.14 7.23 7.99
N ALA A 514 -18.34 7.04 8.54
CA ALA A 514 -18.53 6.74 9.96
C ALA A 514 -17.96 5.37 10.37
N THR A 515 -17.93 4.38 9.48
CA THR A 515 -17.47 3.02 9.82
C THR A 515 -15.95 2.96 10.00
N ASP A 516 -15.17 3.58 9.11
CA ASP A 516 -13.70 3.55 9.19
C ASP A 516 -13.15 4.29 10.42
N ALA A 517 -13.81 5.37 10.85
CA ALA A 517 -13.46 6.07 12.09
C ALA A 517 -13.61 5.19 13.35
N THR A 518 -14.53 4.21 13.35
CA THR A 518 -14.70 3.30 14.49
C THR A 518 -13.58 2.27 14.61
N LEU A 519 -12.93 1.89 13.51
CA LEU A 519 -11.83 0.93 13.50
C LEU A 519 -10.56 1.50 14.17
N VAL A 520 -10.23 2.76 13.90
CA VAL A 520 -9.09 3.45 14.55
C VAL A 520 -9.35 3.64 16.05
N ARG A 521 -10.60 3.94 16.43
CA ARG A 521 -11.00 4.03 17.84
C ARG A 521 -10.80 2.69 18.56
N SER A 522 -11.25 1.58 17.96
CA SER A 522 -11.07 0.23 18.52
C SER A 522 -9.60 -0.17 18.63
N ALA A 523 -8.79 0.12 17.62
CA ALA A 523 -7.36 -0.23 17.60
C ALA A 523 -6.54 0.40 18.75
N ILE A 524 -6.91 1.61 19.21
CA ILE A 524 -6.17 2.35 20.25
C ILE A 524 -6.83 2.20 21.62
N ALA A 525 -8.16 2.35 21.72
CA ALA A 525 -8.86 2.26 23.01
C ALA A 525 -8.88 0.82 23.56
N ASP A 526 -9.28 -0.15 22.74
CA ASP A 526 -9.51 -1.52 23.22
C ASP A 526 -8.18 -2.24 23.50
N ARG A 527 -7.14 -2.03 22.66
CA ARG A 527 -5.86 -2.75 22.81
C ARG A 527 -5.01 -2.27 23.97
N ILE A 528 -4.95 -0.96 24.25
CA ILE A 528 -4.22 -0.44 25.41
C ILE A 528 -4.96 -0.86 26.70
N SER A 529 -6.29 -0.76 26.72
CA SER A 529 -7.12 -1.25 27.83
C SER A 529 -6.88 -2.75 28.11
N THR A 530 -6.88 -3.58 27.07
CA THR A 530 -6.61 -5.03 27.17
C THR A 530 -5.20 -5.32 27.70
N LEU A 531 -4.19 -4.56 27.28
CA LEU A 531 -2.81 -4.75 27.74
C LEU A 531 -2.65 -4.38 29.23
N VAL A 532 -3.23 -3.25 29.65
CA VAL A 532 -3.26 -2.84 31.07
C VAL A 532 -4.05 -3.85 31.92
N GLN A 533 -5.20 -4.31 31.43
CA GLN A 533 -6.02 -5.32 32.10
C GLN A 533 -5.26 -6.65 32.28
N ASN A 534 -4.55 -7.12 31.25
CA ASN A 534 -3.76 -8.36 31.32
C ASN A 534 -2.58 -8.25 32.31
N ILE A 535 -1.90 -7.10 32.37
CA ILE A 535 -0.82 -6.86 33.35
C ILE A 535 -1.41 -6.81 34.77
N ALA A 536 -2.49 -6.06 34.99
CA ALA A 536 -3.16 -5.97 36.28
C ALA A 536 -3.64 -7.36 36.76
N LEU A 537 -4.28 -8.15 35.88
CA LEU A 537 -4.71 -9.51 36.15
C LEU A 537 -3.54 -10.42 36.55
N ALA A 538 -2.43 -10.37 35.81
CA ALA A 538 -1.25 -11.18 36.10
C ALA A 538 -0.63 -10.84 37.47
N VAL A 539 -0.48 -9.54 37.79
CA VAL A 539 0.03 -9.08 39.09
C VAL A 539 -0.91 -9.49 40.23
N THR A 540 -2.22 -9.27 40.09
CA THR A 540 -3.20 -9.63 41.12
C THR A 540 -3.26 -11.15 41.33
N ALA A 541 -3.24 -11.96 40.27
CA ALA A 541 -3.22 -13.42 40.37
C ALA A 541 -1.94 -13.94 41.07
N PHE A 542 -0.78 -13.35 40.76
CA PHE A 542 0.48 -13.69 41.40
C PHE A 542 0.47 -13.37 42.90
N VAL A 543 0.02 -12.18 43.29
CA VAL A 543 -0.10 -11.78 44.71
C VAL A 543 -1.05 -12.73 45.46
N ILE A 544 -2.24 -13.02 44.91
CA ILE A 544 -3.19 -13.94 45.53
C ILE A 544 -2.60 -15.34 45.69
N ALA A 545 -1.92 -15.88 44.67
CA ALA A 545 -1.31 -17.21 44.73
C ALA A 545 -0.25 -17.32 45.83
N PHE A 546 0.62 -16.32 45.97
CA PHE A 546 1.67 -16.30 47.00
C PHE A 546 1.10 -16.10 48.42
N VAL A 547 0.07 -15.26 48.58
CA VAL A 547 -0.61 -15.05 49.86
C VAL A 547 -1.34 -16.32 50.32
N LEU A 548 -2.03 -17.03 49.42
CA LEU A 548 -2.76 -18.25 49.76
C LEU A 548 -1.83 -19.44 50.02
N SER A 549 -0.84 -19.69 49.14
CA SER A 549 0.07 -20.83 49.30
C SER A 549 1.38 -20.67 48.50
N TRP A 550 2.35 -19.93 49.06
CA TRP A 550 3.66 -19.71 48.44
C TRP A 550 4.34 -20.98 47.91
N ARG A 551 4.17 -22.13 48.58
CA ARG A 551 4.75 -23.42 48.16
C ARG A 551 4.18 -23.94 46.82
N ILE A 552 2.87 -23.82 46.61
CA ILE A 552 2.22 -24.24 45.35
C ILE A 552 2.46 -23.18 44.28
N ALA A 553 2.40 -21.89 44.65
CA ALA A 553 2.67 -20.77 43.75
C ALA A 553 4.06 -20.86 43.12
N VAL A 554 5.12 -21.19 43.88
CA VAL A 554 6.48 -21.37 43.35
C VAL A 554 6.55 -22.50 42.32
N VAL A 555 5.85 -23.62 42.52
CA VAL A 555 5.81 -24.73 41.55
C VAL A 555 5.11 -24.32 40.25
N VAL A 556 3.97 -23.62 40.34
CA VAL A 556 3.26 -23.11 39.15
C VAL A 556 4.13 -22.08 38.41
N VAL A 557 4.74 -21.14 39.12
CA VAL A 557 5.60 -20.10 38.54
C VAL A 557 6.84 -20.70 37.86
N ALA A 558 7.40 -21.79 38.38
CA ALA A 558 8.48 -22.51 37.71
C ALA A 558 8.11 -23.08 36.34
N THR A 559 6.81 -23.31 36.05
CA THR A 559 6.35 -23.76 34.72
C THR A 559 6.17 -22.62 33.71
N PHE A 560 5.97 -21.37 34.15
CA PHE A 560 5.74 -20.25 33.23
C PHE A 560 6.95 -19.94 32.33
N PRO A 561 8.22 -19.91 32.79
CA PRO A 561 9.38 -19.76 31.90
C PRO A 561 9.48 -20.84 30.83
N LEU A 562 9.03 -22.07 31.12
CA LEU A 562 9.00 -23.16 30.14
C LEU A 562 7.89 -22.94 29.10
N LEU A 563 6.70 -22.52 29.52
CA LEU A 563 5.55 -22.28 28.62
C LEU A 563 5.75 -21.04 27.74
N ILE A 564 6.26 -19.95 28.33
CA ILE A 564 6.65 -18.72 27.64
C ILE A 564 7.85 -19.00 26.74
N GLY A 565 8.85 -19.76 27.23
CA GLY A 565 9.99 -20.21 26.45
C GLY A 565 9.58 -21.04 25.24
N ALA A 566 8.60 -21.94 25.38
CA ALA A 566 8.04 -22.72 24.27
C ALA A 566 7.30 -21.84 23.25
N ASN A 567 6.47 -20.88 23.69
CA ASN A 567 5.77 -19.95 22.79
C ASN A 567 6.74 -19.00 22.07
N ILE A 568 7.76 -18.49 22.77
CA ILE A 568 8.80 -17.66 22.17
C ILE A 568 9.65 -18.51 21.23
N ALA A 569 10.01 -19.74 21.60
CA ALA A 569 10.72 -20.66 20.72
C ALA A 569 9.89 -21.00 19.48
N GLU A 570 8.57 -21.22 19.58
CA GLU A 570 7.67 -21.40 18.45
C GLU A 570 7.64 -20.16 17.56
N GLN A 571 7.49 -18.95 18.12
CA GLN A 571 7.51 -17.71 17.33
C GLN A 571 8.89 -17.43 16.69
N LEU A 572 9.99 -17.77 17.37
CA LEU A 572 11.34 -17.66 16.83
C LEU A 572 11.64 -18.77 15.81
N PHE A 573 11.05 -19.96 15.94
CA PHE A 573 11.14 -21.06 14.99
C PHE A 573 10.33 -20.75 13.73
N LEU A 574 9.13 -20.20 13.86
CA LEU A 574 8.36 -19.67 12.73
C LEU A 574 9.06 -18.49 12.04
N LYS A 575 9.85 -17.70 12.77
CA LYS A 575 10.68 -16.60 12.20
C LYS A 575 12.04 -17.03 11.65
N GLY A 576 12.62 -18.15 12.11
CA GLY A 576 14.03 -18.49 11.88
C GLY A 576 14.31 -19.93 11.42
N PHE A 577 13.42 -20.88 11.70
CA PHE A 577 13.44 -22.26 11.17
C PHE A 577 12.39 -22.49 10.06
N GLY A 578 11.49 -21.53 9.86
CA GLY A 578 11.05 -21.11 8.52
C GLY A 578 12.17 -20.44 7.69
N GLY A 579 13.42 -20.56 8.15
CA GLY A 579 14.63 -20.13 7.46
C GLY A 579 14.64 -20.65 6.03
N ASP A 580 15.03 -19.75 5.13
CA ASP A 580 15.15 -19.99 3.71
C ASP A 580 13.89 -20.48 2.97
N TYR A 581 12.67 -20.32 3.51
CA TYR A 581 11.49 -20.30 2.63
C TYR A 581 11.61 -19.17 1.60
N VAL A 582 11.99 -17.96 2.02
CA VAL A 582 12.21 -16.82 1.10
C VAL A 582 13.46 -17.05 0.23
N THR A 583 14.52 -17.64 0.78
CA THR A 583 15.83 -17.79 0.11
C THR A 583 15.85 -18.97 -0.87
N ALA A 584 15.28 -20.12 -0.52
CA ALA A 584 15.05 -21.24 -1.45
C ALA A 584 13.95 -20.90 -2.47
N TYR A 585 12.96 -20.07 -2.11
CA TYR A 585 12.05 -19.49 -3.10
C TYR A 585 12.77 -18.51 -4.04
N HIS A 586 13.74 -17.74 -3.55
CA HIS A 586 14.64 -16.92 -4.37
C HIS A 586 15.46 -17.79 -5.32
N GLN A 587 16.09 -18.88 -4.85
CA GLN A 587 16.82 -19.83 -5.70
C GLN A 587 15.90 -20.50 -6.73
N ALA A 588 14.69 -20.91 -6.35
CA ALA A 588 13.71 -21.46 -7.30
C ALA A 588 13.23 -20.41 -8.32
N THR A 589 13.11 -19.15 -7.91
CA THR A 589 12.82 -17.99 -8.76
C THR A 589 13.97 -17.71 -9.73
N GLU A 590 15.23 -17.83 -9.28
CA GLU A 590 16.42 -17.68 -10.13
C GLU A 590 16.60 -18.83 -11.12
N ILE A 591 16.37 -20.08 -10.69
CA ILE A 591 16.40 -21.24 -11.60
C ILE A 591 15.25 -21.16 -12.63
N ALA A 592 14.06 -20.69 -12.23
CA ALA A 592 12.97 -20.43 -13.18
C ALA A 592 13.32 -19.29 -14.16
N ARG A 593 13.97 -18.22 -13.68
CA ARG A 593 14.51 -17.13 -14.51
C ARG A 593 15.56 -17.64 -15.52
N GLU A 594 16.47 -18.51 -15.09
CA GLU A 594 17.50 -19.10 -15.94
C GLU A 594 16.93 -20.11 -16.95
N ALA A 595 15.97 -20.93 -16.55
CA ALA A 595 15.27 -21.86 -17.46
C ALA A 595 14.52 -21.10 -18.58
N ASN A 596 13.82 -20.01 -18.26
CA ASN A 596 13.15 -19.16 -19.25
C ASN A 596 14.13 -18.44 -20.19
N LEU A 597 15.35 -18.15 -19.72
CA LEU A 597 16.41 -17.57 -20.56
C LEU A 597 17.04 -18.59 -21.53
N GLN A 598 16.95 -19.90 -21.22
CA GLN A 598 17.67 -20.95 -21.95
C GLN A 598 16.76 -21.86 -22.81
N TYR A 599 15.46 -21.93 -22.49
CA TYR A 599 14.44 -22.61 -23.29
C TYR A 599 13.16 -21.75 -23.36
N PRO A 600 12.91 -20.98 -24.45
CA PRO A 600 11.63 -20.29 -24.61
C PRO A 600 10.49 -21.32 -24.74
N PRO A 601 9.27 -21.00 -24.27
CA PRO A 601 8.16 -21.93 -24.33
C PRO A 601 7.83 -22.29 -25.80
N PRO A 602 7.55 -23.57 -26.10
CA PRO A 602 7.17 -23.96 -27.46
C PRO A 602 5.85 -23.27 -27.82
N SER A 603 5.75 -22.86 -29.09
CA SER A 603 4.55 -22.18 -29.60
C SER A 603 3.26 -22.98 -29.32
N PRO A 604 2.08 -22.31 -29.19
CA PRO A 604 0.80 -22.97 -28.86
C PRO A 604 0.30 -24.02 -29.87
N LEU A 605 1.04 -24.27 -30.95
CA LEU A 605 0.72 -25.18 -32.05
C LEU A 605 1.13 -26.64 -31.82
N SER A 606 1.66 -26.98 -30.64
CA SER A 606 2.26 -28.30 -30.34
C SER A 606 1.48 -29.19 -29.35
N ALA A 607 0.24 -28.83 -28.99
CA ALA A 607 -0.64 -29.72 -28.24
C ALA A 607 -1.19 -30.84 -29.15
N PRO A 608 -0.91 -32.14 -28.88
CA PRO A 608 -1.48 -33.22 -29.68
C PRO A 608 -2.99 -33.31 -29.46
N LYS A 609 -3.76 -33.29 -30.56
CA LYS A 609 -5.18 -33.63 -30.54
C LYS A 609 -5.33 -35.13 -30.28
N THR A 610 -5.55 -35.52 -29.03
CA THR A 610 -6.04 -36.86 -28.69
C THR A 610 -7.55 -36.90 -28.80
N ALA A 611 -8.06 -37.94 -29.47
CA ALA A 611 -9.49 -38.21 -29.68
C ALA A 611 -10.20 -38.71 -28.41
#